data_AF-A0AAU3DF63-F1
#
_entry.id   AF-A0AAU3DF63-F1
#
_cell.length_a   1.000
_cell.length_b   1.000
_cell.length_c   1.000
_cell.angle_alpha   90.00
_cell.angle_beta   90.00
_cell.angle_gamma   90.00
#
_symmetry.space_group_name_H-M   'P 1'
#
loop_
_entity.id
_entity.type
_entity.pdbx_description
1 polymer ?
#
loop_
_entity_poly.entity_id
_entity_poly.type
_entity_poly.pdbx_seq_one_letter_code
_entity_poly.pdbx_strand_id
1 'polypeptide(L)' 'MPGVPLAATIIHHGPMDGVLPTAHALARWVDAHGYRPVGLAREVSLDCPDDPAAWVTELQQPVVAV' A
#
# COMPACT_ATOMS: atom_id res chain seq x y z
N MET A 1 -5.11 -13.53 -4.67
CA MET A 1 -5.05 -13.68 -3.19
C MET A 1 -6.47 -13.56 -2.63
N PRO A 2 -6.80 -14.24 -1.52
CA PRO A 2 -8.13 -14.12 -0.91
C PRO A 2 -8.37 -12.70 -0.39
N GLY A 3 -9.64 -12.26 -0.34
CA GLY A 3 -10.00 -11.00 0.30
C GLY A 3 -9.61 -10.99 1.78
N VAL A 4 -9.27 -9.81 2.31
CA VAL A 4 -9.07 -9.60 3.75
C VAL A 4 -10.22 -8.77 4.31
N PRO A 5 -10.62 -8.95 5.58
CA PRO A 5 -11.72 -8.20 6.18
C PRO A 5 -11.45 -6.69 6.26
N LEU A 6 -10.19 -6.27 6.45
CA LEU A 6 -9.78 -4.88 6.55
C LEU A 6 -8.32 -4.70 6.09
N ALA A 7 -8.07 -3.62 5.35
CA ALA A 7 -6.74 -3.20 4.94
C ALA A 7 -6.64 -1.68 4.96
N ALA A 8 -5.47 -1.16 5.36
CA ALA A 8 -5.09 0.22 5.11
C ALA A 8 -4.45 0.30 3.73
N THR A 9 -4.86 1.26 2.91
CA THR A 9 -4.36 1.39 1.53
C THR A 9 -3.86 2.79 1.21
N ILE A 10 -2.92 2.88 0.28
CA ILE A 10 -2.39 4.13 -0.27
C ILE A 10 -2.04 3.95 -1.74
N ILE A 11 -2.21 5.01 -2.54
CA ILE A 11 -1.83 5.01 -3.96
C ILE A 11 -0.44 5.62 -4.12
N HIS A 12 0.46 4.85 -4.74
CA HIS A 12 1.75 5.30 -5.24
C HIS A 12 1.63 5.70 -6.71
N HIS A 13 2.16 6.88 -7.06
CA HIS A 13 2.30 7.33 -8.44
C HIS A 13 3.78 7.40 -8.79
N GLY A 14 4.16 6.80 -9.91
CA GLY A 14 5.53 6.78 -10.41
C GLY A 14 6.24 5.44 -10.24
N PRO A 15 7.57 5.43 -10.41
CA PRO A 15 8.33 4.19 -10.51
C PRO A 15 8.47 3.51 -9.14
N MET A 16 8.41 2.18 -9.15
CA MET A 16 8.47 1.38 -7.91
C MET A 16 9.80 1.51 -7.14
N ASP A 17 10.90 1.96 -7.78
CA ASP A 17 12.15 2.30 -7.09
C ASP A 17 11.93 3.40 -6.02
N GLY A 18 10.92 4.25 -6.20
CA GLY A 18 10.51 5.32 -5.29
C GLY A 18 9.39 4.94 -4.31
N VAL A 19 9.03 3.66 -4.18
CA VAL A 19 7.84 3.24 -3.40
C VAL A 19 8.04 3.31 -1.88
N LEU A 20 9.28 3.18 -1.39
CA LEU A 20 9.58 3.09 0.05
C LEU A 20 9.03 4.26 0.88
N PRO A 21 9.16 5.54 0.47
CA PRO A 21 8.51 6.66 1.16
C PRO A 21 6.99 6.51 1.28
N THR A 22 6.31 6.01 0.24
CA THR A 22 4.86 5.76 0.24
C THR A 22 4.50 4.64 1.21
N ALA A 23 5.26 3.54 1.22
CA ALA A 23 5.07 2.45 2.18
C ALA A 23 5.28 2.92 3.64
N HIS A 24 6.31 3.73 3.90
CA HIS A 24 6.54 4.32 5.22
C HIS A 24 5.45 5.31 5.64
N ALA A 25 4.85 6.04 4.69
CA ALA A 25 3.70 6.90 4.97
C ALA A 25 2.50 6.07 5.43
N LEU A 26 2.21 4.95 4.75
CA LEU A 26 1.15 4.03 5.16
C LEU A 26 1.40 3.43 6.54
N ALA A 27 2.62 2.96 6.81
CA ALA A 27 2.97 2.40 8.12
C ALA A 27 2.77 3.41 9.26
N ARG A 28 3.24 4.66 9.09
CA ARG A 28 3.02 5.73 10.07
C ARG A 28 1.56 6.06 10.26
N TRP A 29 0.76 6.03 9.20
CA TRP A 29 -0.68 6.24 9.30
C TRP A 29 -1.34 5.12 10.11
N VAL A 30 -1.00 3.86 9.83
CA VAL A 30 -1.50 2.69 10.58
C VAL A 30 -1.22 2.84 12.08
N ASP A 31 0.03 3.13 12.45
CA ASP A 31 0.43 3.29 13.85
C ASP A 31 -0.30 4.46 14.53
N ALA A 32 -0.50 5.57 13.82
CA ALA A 32 -1.13 6.78 14.37
C ALA A 32 -2.66 6.66 14.55
N HIS A 33 -3.31 5.71 13.88
CA HIS A 33 -4.78 5.60 13.84
C HIS A 33 -5.32 4.37 14.59
N GLY A 34 -4.53 3.76 15.47
CA GLY A 34 -4.98 2.64 16.30
C GLY A 34 -5.17 1.35 15.51
N TYR A 35 -4.36 1.13 14.49
CA TYR A 35 -4.35 -0.10 13.72
C TYR A 35 -3.03 -0.85 13.93
N ARG A 36 -3.08 -2.17 13.81
CA ARG A 36 -1.90 -3.03 13.81
C ARG A 36 -1.82 -3.82 12.50
N PRO A 37 -0.68 -3.80 11.80
CA PRO A 37 -0.49 -4.59 10.58
C PRO A 37 -0.53 -6.09 10.88
N VAL A 38 -1.15 -6.85 9.99
CA VAL A 38 -1.24 -8.32 10.05
C VAL A 38 -1.06 -8.92 8.66
N GLY A 39 -0.43 -10.10 8.60
CA GLY A 39 -0.23 -10.80 7.33
C GLY A 39 0.73 -10.10 6.38
N LEU A 40 0.57 -10.37 5.08
CA LEU A 40 1.44 -9.86 4.02
C LEU A 40 0.81 -8.65 3.34
N ALA A 41 1.63 -7.62 3.11
CA ALA A 41 1.28 -6.50 2.25
C ALA A 41 1.05 -6.97 0.81
N ARG A 42 0.25 -6.23 0.07
CA ARG A 42 0.00 -6.46 -1.36
C ARG A 42 0.24 -5.19 -2.15
N GLU A 43 0.66 -5.38 -3.38
CA GLU A 43 0.82 -4.34 -4.38
C GLU A 43 -0.13 -4.69 -5.53
N VAL A 44 -0.97 -3.73 -5.89
CA VAL A 44 -1.93 -3.89 -6.98
C VAL A 44 -1.63 -2.81 -8.01
N SER A 45 -1.09 -3.19 -9.15
CA SER A 45 -0.95 -2.30 -10.31
C SER A 45 -2.34 -1.94 -10.83
N LEU A 46 -2.72 -0.67 -10.69
CA LEU A 46 -3.99 -0.14 -11.18
C LEU A 46 -3.85 0.38 -12.62
N ASP A 47 -2.71 0.99 -12.92
CA ASP A 47 -2.30 1.38 -14.27
C ASP A 47 -0.80 1.14 -14.44
N CYS A 48 -0.42 0.50 -15.55
CA CYS A 48 0.95 0.06 -15.82
C CYS A 48 1.31 0.25 -17.30
N PRO A 49 1.36 1.51 -17.79
CA PRO A 49 1.83 1.81 -19.13
C PRO A 49 3.34 1.51 -19.29
N ASP A 50 3.84 1.59 -20.53
CA ASP A 50 5.26 1.36 -20.84
C ASP A 50 6.20 2.33 -20.12
N ASP A 51 5.74 3.57 -19.84
CA ASP A 51 6.49 4.57 -19.07
C ASP A 51 6.33 4.33 -17.56
N PRO A 52 7.39 3.93 -16.82
CA PRO A 52 7.32 3.71 -15.38
C PRO A 52 6.99 4.95 -14.55
N ALA A 53 7.21 6.15 -15.09
CA ALA A 53 6.85 7.39 -14.40
C ALA A 53 5.33 7.61 -14.33
N ALA A 54 4.57 6.93 -15.19
CA ALA A 54 3.11 6.98 -15.22
C ALA A 54 2.44 5.80 -14.51
N TRP A 55 3.19 4.93 -13.83
CA TRP A 55 2.62 3.82 -13.08
C TRP A 55 1.77 4.29 -11.91
N VAL A 56 0.69 3.55 -11.66
CA VAL A 56 -0.20 3.72 -10.51
C VAL A 56 -0.33 2.38 -9.80
N THR A 57 0.16 2.33 -8.57
CA THR A 57 0.14 1.12 -7.73
C THR A 57 -0.56 1.41 -6.42
N GLU A 58 -1.53 0.57 -6.04
CA GLU A 58 -2.07 0.58 -4.68
C GLU A 58 -1.24 -0.35 -3.78
N LEU A 59 -0.77 0.18 -2.65
CA LEU A 59 -0.20 -0.62 -1.57
C LEU A 59 -1.30 -0.91 -0.56
N GLN A 60 -1.48 -2.18 -0.22
CA GLN A 60 -2.46 -2.63 0.76
C GLN A 60 -1.74 -3.33 1.92
N GLN A 61 -1.95 -2.86 3.15
CA GLN A 61 -1.50 -3.52 4.37
C GLN A 61 -2.74 -4.06 5.10
N PRO A 62 -2.93 -5.39 5.22
CA PRO A 62 -4.00 -5.91 6.07
C PRO A 62 -3.78 -5.48 7.51
N VAL A 63 -4.84 -5.06 8.19
CA VAL A 63 -4.77 -4.53 9.55
C VAL A 63 -5.90 -5.06 10.44
N VAL A 64 -5.71 -4.98 11.74
CA VAL A 64 -6.76 -5.09 12.75
C VAL A 64 -6.79 -3.82 13.59
N ALA A 65 -7.98 -3.43 14.09
CA ALA A 65 -8.08 -2.37 15.08
C ALA A 65 -7.41 -2.82 16.39
N VAL A 66 -6.78 -1.86 17.08
CA VAL A 66 -6.18 -2.01 18.41
C VAL A 66 -7.13 -1.47 19.47
#